data_AF-T0L2B9-F1
#
_entry.id   AF-T0L2B9-F1
#
_cell.length_a   1.000
_cell.length_b   1.000
_cell.length_c   1.000
_cell.angle_alpha   90.00
_cell.angle_beta   90.00
_cell.angle_gamma   90.00
#
_symmetry.space_group_name_H-M   'P 1'
#
loop_
_entity.id
_entity.type
_entity.pdbx_description
1 polymer ?
#
loop_
_entity_poly.entity_id
_entity_poly.type
_entity_poly.pdbx_seq_one_letter_code
_entity_poly.pdbx_strand_id
1 'polypeptide(L)'
;MLRRTTPSISVLDYLNRLAKHATLTPPLLLSMVYYIDRLCALYPEFTINTLTVHRFLITAATVAAKGLSDLFWNNTTYARVGGVRVAELKLLELEFLYRVDWKIVPNPEVLVAYYRGLVERCPGYALQDEDAVVEDEGSDEVDDEDGSTEISDGGGDDSGDSPDDESPAKSPPPDAAGAAS
;
A
#
# COMPACT_ATOMS: atom_id res chain seq x y z
N MET A 1 -3.50 25.91 -2.37
CA MET A 1 -4.92 25.76 -2.76
C MET A 1 -5.21 24.30 -3.07
N LEU A 2 -6.18 23.68 -2.39
CA LEU A 2 -6.66 22.32 -2.70
C LEU A 2 -7.67 22.39 -3.86
N ARG A 3 -7.60 21.46 -4.83
CA ARG A 3 -8.58 21.37 -5.92
C ARG A 3 -9.98 21.10 -5.35
N ARG A 4 -10.93 22.01 -5.60
CA ARG A 4 -12.36 21.88 -5.26
C ARG A 4 -13.14 21.17 -6.37
N THR A 5 -12.68 19.99 -6.78
CA THR A 5 -13.39 19.16 -7.75
C THR A 5 -13.57 17.77 -7.14
N THR A 6 -14.82 17.41 -6.85
CA THR A 6 -15.21 16.05 -6.50
C THR A 6 -14.65 15.10 -7.57
N PRO A 7 -13.97 14.00 -7.20
CA PRO A 7 -13.47 13.05 -8.18
C PRO A 7 -14.64 12.50 -9.02
N SER A 8 -14.44 12.39 -10.34
CA SER A 8 -15.45 11.86 -11.27
C SER A 8 -15.67 10.35 -11.13
N ILE A 9 -14.77 9.66 -10.45
CA ILE A 9 -14.84 8.23 -10.15
C ILE A 9 -15.62 8.00 -8.84
N SER A 10 -16.52 7.01 -8.83
CA SER A 10 -17.26 6.66 -7.61
C SER A 10 -16.31 6.19 -6.50
N VAL A 11 -16.78 6.23 -5.25
CA VAL A 11 -15.99 5.74 -4.11
C VAL A 11 -15.71 4.24 -4.24
N LEU A 12 -16.66 3.47 -4.78
CA LEU A 12 -16.53 2.02 -5.00
C LEU A 12 -15.53 1.70 -6.13
N ASP A 13 -15.60 2.39 -7.26
CA ASP A 13 -14.66 2.18 -8.38
C ASP A 13 -13.24 2.58 -7.99
N TYR A 14 -13.10 3.65 -7.19
CA TYR A 14 -11.83 4.04 -6.60
C TYR A 14 -11.34 2.99 -5.61
N LEU A 15 -12.23 2.51 -4.73
CA LEU A 15 -12.21 1.25 -3.97
C LEU A 15 -11.43 0.13 -4.68
N ASN A 16 -12.08 -0.36 -5.72
CA ASN A 16 -11.65 -1.47 -6.56
C ASN A 16 -10.31 -1.19 -7.25
N ARG A 17 -10.08 0.04 -7.72
CA ARG A 17 -8.81 0.47 -8.29
C ARG A 17 -7.67 0.40 -7.27
N LEU A 18 -7.88 0.84 -6.02
CA LEU A 18 -6.88 0.72 -4.97
C LEU A 18 -6.61 -0.75 -4.64
N ALA A 19 -7.66 -1.57 -4.43
CA ALA A 19 -7.49 -2.99 -4.13
C ALA A 19 -6.64 -3.71 -5.19
N LYS A 20 -6.97 -3.51 -6.47
CA LYS A 20 -6.30 -4.14 -7.62
C LYS A 20 -4.87 -3.64 -7.86
N HIS A 21 -4.62 -2.33 -7.77
CA HIS A 21 -3.35 -1.73 -8.22
C HIS A 21 -2.42 -1.30 -7.08
N ALA A 22 -2.91 -1.31 -5.84
CA ALA A 22 -2.15 -0.96 -4.64
C ALA A 22 -1.91 -2.19 -3.74
N THR A 23 -2.20 -3.39 -4.26
CA THR A 23 -2.02 -4.72 -3.64
C THR A 23 -2.61 -4.83 -2.23
N LEU A 24 -3.86 -4.41 -2.07
CA LEU A 24 -4.54 -4.47 -0.77
C LEU A 24 -5.21 -5.83 -0.59
N THR A 25 -4.66 -6.65 0.29
CA THR A 25 -5.27 -7.91 0.73
C THR A 25 -6.51 -7.64 1.60
N PRO A 26 -7.43 -8.62 1.77
CA PRO A 26 -8.64 -8.42 2.57
C PRO A 26 -8.39 -7.91 4.00
N PRO A 27 -7.35 -8.37 4.75
CA PRO A 27 -7.03 -7.80 6.07
C PRO A 27 -6.63 -6.32 6.04
N LEU A 28 -5.99 -5.85 4.97
CA LEU A 28 -5.65 -4.43 4.80
C LEU A 28 -6.90 -3.58 4.53
N LEU A 29 -7.80 -4.08 3.67
CA LEU A 29 -9.10 -3.43 3.41
C LEU A 29 -9.94 -3.34 4.69
N LEU A 30 -9.92 -4.39 5.53
CA LEU A 30 -10.60 -4.40 6.82
C LEU A 30 -9.95 -3.45 7.84
N SER A 31 -8.61 -3.36 7.84
CA SER A 31 -7.86 -2.40 8.64
C SER A 31 -8.19 -0.95 8.25
N MET A 32 -8.45 -0.67 6.97
CA MET A 32 -8.93 0.63 6.52
C MET A 32 -10.33 0.99 7.05
N VAL A 33 -11.20 0.00 7.33
CA VAL A 33 -12.50 0.22 7.99
C VAL A 33 -12.27 0.56 9.46
N TYR A 34 -11.45 -0.20 10.18
CA TYR A 34 -11.04 0.12 11.55
C TYR A 34 -10.42 1.53 11.67
N TYR A 35 -9.67 1.98 10.67
CA TYR A 35 -9.11 3.33 10.61
C TYR A 35 -10.17 4.43 10.49
N ILE A 36 -11.33 4.18 9.87
CA ILE A 36 -12.44 5.15 9.84
C ILE A 36 -12.89 5.44 11.27
N ASP A 37 -13.27 4.38 11.98
CA ASP A 37 -13.82 4.48 13.33
C ASP A 37 -12.78 5.04 14.31
N ARG A 38 -11.51 4.67 14.15
CA ARG A 38 -10.39 5.21 14.96
C ARG A 38 -10.12 6.69 14.70
N LEU A 39 -10.20 7.17 13.45
CA LEU A 39 -10.10 8.62 13.17
C LEU A 39 -11.30 9.38 13.74
N CYS A 40 -12.52 8.86 13.54
CA CYS A 40 -13.73 9.50 14.05
C CYS A 40 -13.75 9.57 15.60
N ALA A 41 -13.17 8.59 16.28
CA ALA A 41 -13.06 8.58 17.74
C ALA A 41 -11.97 9.54 18.28
N LEU A 42 -10.83 9.66 17.60
CA LEU A 42 -9.68 10.47 18.05
C LEU A 42 -9.71 11.92 17.54
N TYR A 43 -10.44 12.19 16.45
CA TYR A 43 -10.52 13.51 15.83
C TYR A 43 -11.97 13.82 15.39
N PRO A 44 -12.85 14.26 16.32
CA PRO A 44 -14.28 14.44 16.06
C PRO A 44 -14.63 15.44 14.95
N GLU A 45 -13.73 16.39 14.64
CA GLU A 45 -13.91 17.32 13.53
C GLU A 45 -13.74 16.65 12.14
N PHE A 46 -13.26 15.41 12.08
CA PHE A 46 -13.12 14.66 10.84
C PHE A 46 -14.46 14.15 10.31
N THR A 47 -15.02 14.86 9.34
CA THR A 47 -16.18 14.38 8.57
C THR A 47 -15.74 13.71 7.27
N ILE A 48 -16.04 12.41 7.13
CA ILE A 48 -15.96 11.73 5.82
C ILE A 48 -17.10 12.24 4.94
N ASN A 49 -16.76 12.82 3.79
CA ASN A 49 -17.69 13.30 2.78
C ASN A 49 -17.10 13.05 1.38
N THR A 50 -17.85 13.37 0.33
CA THR A 50 -17.47 13.12 -1.07
C THR A 50 -16.22 13.87 -1.55
N LEU A 51 -15.70 14.84 -0.79
CA LEU A 51 -14.45 15.56 -1.06
C LEU A 51 -13.26 15.01 -0.26
N THR A 52 -13.51 14.41 0.92
CA THR A 52 -12.47 13.86 1.80
C THR A 52 -12.25 12.36 1.62
N VAL A 53 -13.27 11.59 1.21
CA VAL A 53 -13.24 10.12 1.18
C VAL A 53 -12.15 9.54 0.27
N HIS A 54 -11.98 10.01 -0.98
CA HIS A 54 -10.93 9.47 -1.86
C HIS A 54 -9.52 9.73 -1.32
N ARG A 55 -9.31 10.88 -0.64
CA ARG A 55 -8.04 11.24 0.00
C ARG A 55 -7.77 10.36 1.21
N PHE A 56 -8.79 10.15 2.04
CA PHE A 56 -8.75 9.20 3.14
C PHE A 56 -8.40 7.79 2.63
N LEU A 57 -9.09 7.28 1.60
CA LEU A 57 -8.90 5.93 1.10
C LEU A 57 -7.48 5.66 0.60
N ILE A 58 -6.87 6.54 -0.20
CA ILE A 58 -5.46 6.33 -0.62
C ILE A 58 -4.48 6.43 0.55
N THR A 59 -4.75 7.30 1.53
CA THR A 59 -3.91 7.49 2.71
C THR A 59 -3.97 6.26 3.63
N ALA A 60 -5.19 5.82 3.96
CA ALA A 60 -5.45 4.62 4.74
C ALA A 60 -4.88 3.36 4.07
N ALA A 61 -5.02 3.24 2.74
CA ALA A 61 -4.40 2.15 1.96
C ALA A 61 -2.87 2.16 2.03
N THR A 62 -2.25 3.34 1.88
CA THR A 62 -0.78 3.49 1.94
C THR A 62 -0.26 3.16 3.35
N VAL A 63 -0.94 3.66 4.39
CA VAL A 63 -0.57 3.41 5.80
C VAL A 63 -0.80 1.95 6.19
N ALA A 64 -1.92 1.34 5.79
CA ALA A 64 -2.18 -0.08 6.03
C ALA A 64 -1.13 -0.96 5.36
N ALA A 65 -0.89 -0.78 4.06
CA ALA A 65 0.07 -1.61 3.33
C ALA A 65 1.50 -1.46 3.87
N LYS A 66 1.98 -0.24 4.13
CA LYS A 66 3.34 -0.01 4.64
C LYS A 66 3.52 -0.37 6.13
N GLY A 67 2.44 -0.45 6.90
CA GLY A 67 2.47 -0.74 8.33
C GLY A 67 2.15 -2.18 8.71
N LEU A 68 1.47 -2.92 7.83
CA LEU A 68 0.88 -4.25 8.14
C LEU A 68 1.16 -5.32 7.07
N SER A 69 1.92 -5.02 6.01
CA SER A 69 2.24 -5.96 4.93
C SER A 69 3.71 -5.84 4.53
N ASP A 70 4.38 -6.97 4.36
CA ASP A 70 5.76 -7.04 3.84
C ASP A 70 5.83 -6.66 2.35
N LEU A 71 4.72 -6.81 1.63
CA LEU A 71 4.56 -6.39 0.25
C LEU A 71 3.88 -5.01 0.20
N PHE A 72 4.66 -3.96 -0.06
CA PHE A 72 4.20 -2.59 -0.18
C PHE A 72 4.95 -1.83 -1.29
N TRP A 73 4.33 -0.75 -1.78
CA TRP A 73 4.92 0.09 -2.82
C TRP A 73 5.53 1.38 -2.26
N ASN A 74 6.31 2.08 -3.08
CA ASN A 74 6.73 3.44 -2.73
C ASN A 74 5.56 4.44 -2.91
N ASN A 75 5.66 5.59 -2.22
CA ASN A 75 4.64 6.65 -2.30
C ASN A 75 4.42 7.21 -3.72
N THR A 76 5.38 7.07 -4.65
CA THR A 76 5.20 7.50 -6.05
C THR A 76 4.21 6.60 -6.78
N THR A 77 4.29 5.28 -6.58
CA THR A 77 3.32 4.31 -7.10
C THR A 77 1.94 4.52 -6.48
N TYR A 78 1.82 4.61 -5.14
CA TYR A 78 0.55 4.90 -4.48
C TYR A 78 -0.06 6.22 -4.96
N ALA A 79 0.73 7.29 -5.10
CA ALA A 79 0.23 8.58 -5.59
C ALA A 79 -0.29 8.50 -7.05
N ARG A 80 0.41 7.75 -7.92
CA ARG A 80 -0.03 7.47 -9.31
C ARG A 80 -1.34 6.67 -9.34
N VAL A 81 -1.47 5.64 -8.50
CA VAL A 81 -2.68 4.82 -8.37
C VAL A 81 -3.84 5.60 -7.74
N GLY A 82 -3.56 6.49 -6.79
CA GLY A 82 -4.57 7.36 -6.16
C GLY A 82 -4.95 8.60 -6.97
N GLY A 83 -4.18 8.98 -8.00
CA GLY A 83 -4.39 10.23 -8.75
C GLY A 83 -4.08 11.50 -7.95
N VAL A 84 -3.18 11.40 -6.95
CA VAL A 84 -2.76 12.52 -6.09
C VAL A 84 -1.29 12.87 -6.35
N ARG A 85 -0.82 14.03 -5.88
CA ARG A 85 0.61 14.39 -5.99
C ARG A 85 1.41 13.63 -4.92
N VAL A 86 2.64 13.23 -5.24
CA VAL A 86 3.50 12.48 -4.29
C VAL A 86 3.73 13.26 -2.98
N ALA A 87 3.99 14.57 -3.08
CA ALA A 87 4.16 15.45 -1.91
C ALA A 87 2.87 15.60 -1.08
N GLU A 88 1.71 15.51 -1.73
CA GLU A 88 0.39 15.56 -1.07
C GLU A 88 0.10 14.25 -0.34
N LEU A 89 0.42 13.10 -0.95
CA LEU A 89 0.30 11.80 -0.27
C LEU A 89 1.24 11.69 0.94
N LYS A 90 2.50 12.16 0.83
CA LYS A 90 3.44 12.19 1.97
C LYS A 90 2.92 13.01 3.14
N LEU A 91 2.30 14.17 2.87
CA LEU A 91 1.72 15.02 3.91
C LEU A 91 0.51 14.33 4.56
N LEU A 92 -0.39 13.75 3.76
CA LEU A 92 -1.58 13.04 4.26
C LEU A 92 -1.21 11.81 5.08
N GLU A 93 -0.21 11.02 4.66
CA GLU A 93 0.33 9.88 5.40
C GLU A 93 0.81 10.31 6.80
N LEU A 94 1.61 11.38 6.86
CA LEU A 94 2.14 11.90 8.11
C LEU A 94 1.04 12.48 9.02
N GLU A 95 0.10 13.26 8.46
CA GLU A 95 -1.04 13.81 9.21
C GLU A 95 -1.93 12.70 9.77
N PHE A 96 -2.19 11.66 8.98
CA PHE A 96 -2.94 10.48 9.41
C PHE A 96 -2.26 9.78 10.59
N LEU A 97 -0.94 9.51 10.49
CA LEU A 97 -0.18 8.84 11.54
C LEU A 97 -0.20 9.62 12.86
N TYR A 98 -0.07 10.95 12.82
CA TYR A 98 -0.23 11.81 14.00
C TYR A 98 -1.65 11.74 14.60
N ARG A 99 -2.70 11.72 13.77
CA ARG A 99 -4.10 11.69 14.23
C ARG A 99 -4.52 10.38 14.88
N VAL A 100 -3.78 9.29 14.66
CA VAL A 100 -4.03 7.97 15.28
C VAL A 100 -3.01 7.61 16.36
N ASP A 101 -2.20 8.57 16.83
CA ASP A 101 -1.07 8.36 17.74
C ASP A 101 -0.09 7.26 17.28
N TRP A 102 0.09 7.07 15.98
CA TRP A 102 0.87 5.96 15.39
C TRP A 102 0.35 4.55 15.73
N LYS A 103 -0.80 4.42 16.41
CA LYS A 103 -1.43 3.15 16.82
C LYS A 103 -2.24 2.55 15.67
N ILE A 104 -1.52 2.17 14.60
CA ILE A 104 -2.10 1.65 13.35
C ILE A 104 -2.28 0.13 13.35
N VAL A 105 -1.62 -0.62 14.22
CA VAL A 105 -1.81 -2.08 14.30
C VAL A 105 -3.14 -2.36 15.03
N PRO A 106 -4.15 -2.97 14.38
CA PRO A 106 -5.35 -3.42 15.07
C PRO A 106 -5.09 -4.72 15.81
N ASN A 107 -5.79 -4.92 16.94
CA ASN A 107 -5.84 -6.22 17.60
C ASN A 107 -6.53 -7.27 16.69
N PRO A 108 -6.06 -8.52 16.63
CA PRO A 108 -6.67 -9.57 15.81
C PRO A 108 -8.16 -9.79 16.12
N GLU A 109 -8.53 -9.78 17.40
CA GLU A 109 -9.91 -9.98 17.87
C GLU A 109 -10.82 -8.85 17.39
N VAL A 110 -10.28 -7.63 17.32
CA VAL A 110 -10.99 -6.45 16.81
C VAL A 110 -11.20 -6.59 15.30
N LEU A 111 -10.19 -7.01 14.52
CA LEU A 111 -10.37 -7.30 13.09
C LEU A 111 -11.42 -8.38 12.86
N VAL A 112 -11.39 -9.49 13.62
CA VAL A 112 -12.42 -10.54 13.52
C VAL A 112 -13.81 -9.98 13.80
N ALA A 113 -13.98 -9.11 14.80
CA ALA A 113 -15.26 -8.45 15.07
C ALA A 113 -15.73 -7.55 13.90
N TYR A 114 -14.83 -6.77 13.27
CA TYR A 114 -15.16 -6.01 12.06
C TYR A 114 -15.57 -6.92 10.89
N TYR A 115 -14.92 -8.08 10.72
CA TYR A 115 -15.25 -9.03 9.66
C TYR A 115 -16.64 -9.65 9.88
N ARG A 116 -16.91 -10.18 11.08
CA ARG A 116 -18.22 -10.75 11.44
C ARG A 116 -19.33 -9.72 11.26
N GLY A 117 -19.15 -8.52 11.82
CA GLY A 117 -20.11 -7.43 11.67
C GLY A 117 -20.26 -6.91 10.24
N LEU A 118 -19.31 -7.14 9.32
CA LEU A 118 -19.48 -6.85 7.89
C LEU A 118 -20.32 -7.93 7.20
N VAL A 119 -20.07 -9.22 7.50
CA VAL A 119 -20.84 -10.36 6.96
C VAL A 119 -22.30 -10.27 7.40
N GLU A 120 -22.58 -10.02 8.68
CA GLU A 120 -23.94 -9.87 9.22
C GLU A 120 -24.77 -8.78 8.54
N ARG A 121 -24.12 -7.70 8.06
CA ARG A 121 -24.78 -6.59 7.35
C ARG A 121 -24.95 -6.82 5.84
N CYS A 122 -24.34 -7.87 5.29
CA CYS A 122 -24.28 -8.15 3.86
C CYS A 122 -25.02 -9.44 3.51
N PRO A 123 -26.33 -9.38 3.17
CA PRO A 123 -27.09 -10.58 2.85
C PRO A 123 -26.49 -11.32 1.64
N GLY A 124 -26.24 -12.62 1.81
CA GLY A 124 -25.61 -13.48 0.81
C GLY A 124 -24.17 -13.91 1.14
N TYR A 125 -23.57 -13.40 2.22
CA TYR A 125 -22.31 -13.89 2.76
C TYR A 125 -22.57 -14.68 4.06
N ALA A 126 -21.82 -15.76 4.25
CA ALA A 126 -21.80 -16.55 5.46
C ALA A 126 -20.35 -16.85 5.83
N LEU A 127 -20.07 -16.96 7.13
CA LEU A 127 -18.81 -17.51 7.62
C LEU A 127 -18.87 -19.03 7.44
N GLN A 128 -17.77 -19.64 7.03
CA GLN A 128 -17.62 -21.08 7.16
C GLN A 128 -17.33 -21.37 8.64
N ASP A 129 -18.06 -22.32 9.22
CA ASP A 129 -17.85 -22.73 10.61
C ASP A 129 -16.51 -23.47 10.74
N GLU A 130 -15.69 -23.06 11.70
CA GLU A 130 -14.32 -23.56 11.89
C GLU A 130 -14.28 -25.03 12.38
N ASP A 131 -15.44 -25.57 12.79
CA ASP A 131 -15.65 -26.97 13.17
C ASP A 131 -15.78 -27.94 11.97
N ALA A 132 -15.73 -27.44 10.72
CA ALA A 132 -15.82 -28.25 9.50
C ALA A 132 -14.46 -28.70 8.94
N VAL A 133 -13.47 -28.94 9.80
CA VAL A 133 -12.30 -29.76 9.44
C VAL A 133 -12.74 -31.21 9.27
N VAL A 134 -13.02 -31.60 8.03
CA VAL A 134 -12.97 -33.02 7.64
C VAL A 134 -11.53 -33.50 7.77
N GLU A 135 -11.31 -34.43 8.68
CA GLU A 135 -10.08 -35.24 8.75
C GLU A 135 -10.04 -36.14 7.51
N ASP A 136 -9.45 -35.65 6.42
CA ASP A 136 -9.10 -36.47 5.25
C ASP A 136 -7.82 -37.25 5.56
N GLU A 137 -7.93 -38.24 6.45
CA GLU A 137 -6.90 -39.26 6.59
C GLU A 137 -6.96 -40.22 5.39
N GLY A 138 -6.09 -40.01 4.41
CA GLY A 138 -5.53 -41.11 3.63
C GLY A 138 -5.44 -40.93 2.11
N SER A 139 -4.27 -40.50 1.65
CA SER A 139 -3.40 -41.39 0.86
C SER A 139 -2.00 -40.78 0.67
N ASP A 140 -1.02 -41.26 1.44
CA ASP A 140 0.39 -41.12 1.08
C ASP A 140 0.68 -42.04 -0.12
N GLU A 141 0.71 -41.50 -1.34
CA GLU A 141 1.35 -42.14 -2.49
C GLU A 141 2.56 -41.32 -2.91
N VAL A 142 3.75 -41.79 -2.49
CA VAL A 142 5.05 -41.30 -2.95
C VAL A 142 5.46 -42.05 -4.21
N ASP A 143 5.18 -41.48 -5.39
CA ASP A 143 5.79 -41.92 -6.64
C ASP A 143 7.13 -41.19 -6.84
N ASP A 144 8.22 -41.91 -6.53
CA ASP A 144 9.57 -41.57 -6.98
C ASP A 144 9.71 -41.93 -8.47
N GLU A 145 9.85 -40.94 -9.37
CA GLU A 145 10.52 -41.19 -10.66
C GLU A 145 11.44 -40.04 -11.10
N ASP A 146 12.67 -40.42 -11.45
CA ASP A 146 13.78 -39.56 -11.88
C ASP A 146 13.64 -39.18 -13.36
N GLY A 147 13.96 -37.93 -13.71
CA GLY A 147 13.75 -37.36 -15.05
C GLY A 147 14.65 -36.16 -15.32
N SER A 148 15.87 -36.44 -15.77
CA SER A 148 16.93 -35.45 -15.97
C SER A 148 16.64 -34.39 -17.06
N THR A 149 16.92 -33.12 -16.70
CA THR A 149 17.43 -32.01 -17.55
C THR A 149 17.00 -31.89 -19.03
N GLU A 150 16.33 -30.77 -19.36
CA GLU A 150 16.70 -29.98 -20.55
C GLU A 150 16.68 -28.47 -20.22
N ILE A 151 17.74 -27.76 -20.60
CA ILE A 151 17.88 -26.30 -20.42
C ILE A 151 17.76 -25.68 -21.81
N SER A 152 16.66 -24.97 -22.08
CA SER A 152 16.47 -24.28 -23.37
C SER A 152 17.22 -22.94 -23.37
N ASP A 153 18.25 -22.85 -24.21
CA ASP A 153 18.97 -21.62 -24.52
C ASP A 153 18.09 -20.66 -25.37
N GLY A 154 18.34 -19.34 -25.29
CA GLY A 154 17.64 -18.37 -26.13
C GLY A 154 17.46 -16.97 -25.52
N GLY A 155 18.41 -16.06 -25.77
CA GLY A 155 18.26 -14.63 -25.49
C GLY A 155 19.58 -13.85 -25.55
N GLY A 156 20.02 -13.49 -26.76
CA GLY A 156 21.35 -12.92 -27.00
C GLY A 156 21.52 -11.44 -26.66
N ASP A 157 22.80 -11.09 -26.51
CA ASP A 157 23.49 -9.85 -26.90
C ASP A 157 22.73 -8.50 -26.87
N ASP A 158 23.16 -7.61 -25.97
CA ASP A 158 23.84 -6.38 -26.43
C ASP A 158 24.83 -5.88 -25.36
N SER A 159 26.11 -5.77 -25.72
CA SER A 159 27.21 -5.36 -24.83
C SER A 159 27.78 -4.01 -25.28
N GLY A 160 27.38 -2.93 -24.59
CA GLY A 160 27.88 -1.56 -24.81
C GLY A 160 28.98 -1.16 -23.81
N ASP A 161 30.12 -0.69 -24.33
CA ASP A 161 31.43 -0.68 -23.64
C ASP A 161 32.21 0.66 -23.88
N SER A 162 33.02 1.23 -22.97
CA SER A 162 33.37 0.80 -21.60
C SER A 162 33.30 1.90 -20.51
N PRO A 163 34.20 2.93 -20.45
CA PRO A 163 34.64 3.45 -19.14
C PRO A 163 34.45 5.00 -19.00
N ASP A 164 34.73 5.69 -17.88
CA ASP A 164 35.99 5.76 -17.12
C ASP A 164 35.81 6.11 -15.63
N ASP A 165 36.86 5.77 -14.87
CA ASP A 165 36.97 5.83 -13.41
C ASP A 165 37.57 7.16 -12.87
N GLU A 166 37.72 7.23 -11.55
CA GLU A 166 38.71 8.01 -10.80
C GLU A 166 38.32 9.43 -10.35
N SER A 167 37.99 9.53 -9.05
CA SER A 167 38.19 10.75 -8.24
C SER A 167 39.56 10.67 -7.56
N PRO A 168 40.27 11.80 -7.33
CA PRO A 168 40.25 12.33 -5.96
C PRO A 168 40.38 13.88 -5.83
N ALA A 169 40.23 14.36 -4.59
CA ALA A 169 39.99 15.76 -4.24
C ALA A 169 41.24 16.67 -4.12
N LYS A 170 41.05 17.99 -4.33
CA LYS A 170 41.72 19.06 -3.53
C LYS A 170 41.07 20.45 -3.66
N SER A 171 41.04 21.17 -2.54
CA SER A 171 40.95 22.66 -2.42
C SER A 171 42.27 23.16 -1.79
N PRO A 172 42.51 24.47 -1.47
CA PRO A 172 41.83 25.74 -1.80
C PRO A 172 42.73 26.52 -2.83
N PRO A 173 42.97 27.86 -2.89
CA PRO A 173 42.45 29.07 -2.19
C PRO A 173 41.79 30.13 -3.12
N PRO A 174 41.27 31.26 -2.59
CA PRO A 174 40.73 32.38 -3.37
C PRO A 174 41.75 33.52 -3.56
N ASP A 175 41.61 34.31 -4.63
CA ASP A 175 42.19 35.67 -4.68
C ASP A 175 41.41 36.62 -5.62
N ALA A 176 41.73 37.92 -5.54
CA ALA A 176 40.79 39.01 -5.81
C ALA A 176 40.95 39.77 -7.15
N ALA A 177 40.03 40.74 -7.30
CA ALA A 177 40.10 41.95 -8.14
C ALA A 177 39.84 41.85 -9.66
N GLY A 178 38.99 42.78 -10.14
CA GLY A 178 38.63 42.93 -11.55
C GLY A 178 37.47 43.90 -11.73
N ALA A 179 37.72 45.19 -11.51
CA ALA A 179 36.71 46.23 -11.70
C ALA A 179 36.38 46.45 -13.18
N ALA A 180 35.10 46.71 -13.48
CA ALA A 180 34.66 47.27 -14.75
C ALA A 180 34.03 48.63 -14.49
N SER A 181 34.59 49.66 -15.12
CA SER A 181 33.99 50.99 -15.31
C SER A 181 33.41 51.10 -16.71
#